data_AF-A0A7L4NY25-F1
#
_entry.id   AF-A0A7L4NY25-F1
#
_cell.length_a   1.000
_cell.length_b   1.000
_cell.length_c   1.000
_cell.angle_alpha   90.00
_cell.angle_beta   90.00
_cell.angle_gamma   90.00
#
_symmetry.space_group_name_H-M   'P 1'
#
loop_
_entity.id
_entity.type
_entity.pdbx_description
1 polymer ?
#
loop_
_entity_poly.entity_id
_entity_poly.type
_entity_poly.pdbx_seq_one_letter_code
_entity_poly.pdbx_strand_id
1 'polypeptide(L)'
;MDKKAEELLEKCENIEDSSVMGSCKAMLEMMAKSNETIEDKPNETYLQMAETLTPQDVPKVLELALKIRESGDITDPDLKIAASKLIRAIEMS
;
A
#
# COMPACT_ATOMS: atom_id res chain seq x y z
N MET A 1 -13.53 1.26 -8.20
CA MET A 1 -13.09 0.43 -7.05
C MET A 1 -14.17 -0.59 -6.78
N ASP A 2 -13.78 -1.79 -6.36
CA ASP A 2 -14.74 -2.82 -5.96
C ASP A 2 -15.25 -2.55 -4.53
N LYS A 3 -16.39 -3.14 -4.16
CA LYS A 3 -16.98 -2.98 -2.82
C LYS A 3 -16.01 -3.35 -1.69
N LYS A 4 -15.11 -4.29 -1.97
CA LYS A 4 -14.10 -4.76 -1.02
C LYS A 4 -13.03 -3.70 -0.75
N ALA A 5 -12.58 -2.96 -1.75
CA ALA A 5 -11.66 -1.84 -1.58
C ALA A 5 -12.27 -0.74 -0.71
N GLU A 6 -13.56 -0.43 -0.89
CA GLU A 6 -14.28 0.56 -0.07
C GLU A 6 -14.33 0.14 1.41
N GLU A 7 -14.69 -1.11 1.69
CA GLU A 7 -14.70 -1.67 3.06
C GLU A 7 -13.30 -1.63 3.72
N LEU A 8 -12.24 -1.86 2.95
CA LEU A 8 -10.86 -1.78 3.45
C LEU A 8 -10.44 -0.34 3.75
N LEU A 9 -10.86 0.63 2.93
CA LEU A 9 -10.57 2.05 3.15
C LEU A 9 -11.27 2.57 4.40
N GLU A 10 -12.53 2.18 4.64
CA GLU A 10 -13.25 2.53 5.88
C GLU A 10 -12.53 1.97 7.12
N LYS A 11 -12.00 0.74 7.05
CA LYS A 11 -11.19 0.18 8.13
C LYS A 11 -9.91 0.98 8.41
N CYS A 12 -9.35 1.65 7.40
CA CYS A 12 -8.15 2.46 7.58
C CYS A 12 -8.38 3.79 8.30
N GLU A 13 -9.63 4.27 8.45
CA GLU A 13 -9.91 5.57 9.10
C GLU A 13 -9.48 5.62 10.58
N ASN A 14 -9.39 4.47 11.26
CA ASN A 14 -9.04 4.37 12.68
C ASN A 14 -7.94 3.33 12.98
N ILE A 15 -7.10 3.00 12.00
CA ILE A 15 -6.06 1.99 12.17
C ILE A 15 -4.89 2.54 13.01
N GLU A 16 -4.70 1.98 14.20
CA GLU A 16 -3.48 2.18 15.01
C GLU A 16 -2.62 0.90 15.06
N ASP A 17 -2.97 -0.10 14.24
CA ASP A 17 -2.30 -1.40 14.24
C ASP A 17 -0.87 -1.30 13.69
N SER A 18 0.11 -1.53 14.58
CA SER A 18 1.54 -1.54 14.25
C SER A 18 1.92 -2.54 13.14
N SER A 19 1.18 -3.63 12.97
CA SER A 19 1.39 -4.63 11.92
C SER A 19 0.97 -4.12 10.54
N VAL A 20 -0.08 -3.31 10.47
CA VAL A 20 -0.52 -2.62 9.25
C VAL A 20 0.51 -1.57 8.87
N MET A 21 0.95 -0.76 9.83
CA MET A 21 2.00 0.24 9.62
C MET A 21 3.32 -0.39 9.13
N GLY A 22 3.73 -1.53 9.70
CA GLY A 22 4.89 -2.29 9.24
C GLY A 22 4.73 -2.80 7.81
N SER A 23 3.52 -3.25 7.44
CA SER A 23 3.21 -3.71 6.09
C SER A 23 3.22 -2.56 5.07
N CYS A 24 2.70 -1.38 5.44
CA CYS A 24 2.78 -0.17 4.63
C CYS A 24 4.22 0.23 4.34
N LYS A 25 5.08 0.27 5.37
CA LYS A 25 6.51 0.60 5.21
C LYS A 25 7.22 -0.37 4.28
N ALA A 26 7.04 -1.67 4.51
CA ALA A 26 7.65 -2.70 3.68
C ALA A 26 7.24 -2.56 2.20
N MET A 27 5.96 -2.26 1.94
CA MET A 27 5.48 -2.05 0.57
C MET A 27 6.09 -0.80 -0.07
N LEU A 28 6.12 0.33 0.64
CA LEU A 28 6.71 1.58 0.13
C LEU A 28 8.22 1.44 -0.15
N GLU A 29 8.95 0.73 0.70
CA GLU A 29 10.36 0.41 0.47
C GLU A 29 10.56 -0.49 -0.77
N MET A 30 9.66 -1.44 -1.01
CA MET A 30 9.70 -2.28 -2.21
C MET A 30 9.41 -1.45 -3.47
N MET A 31 8.44 -0.54 -3.41
CA MET A 31 8.16 0.39 -4.51
C MET A 31 9.35 1.30 -4.83
N ALA A 32 10.07 1.77 -3.80
CA ALA A 32 11.26 2.59 -3.99
C ALA A 32 12.42 1.83 -4.69
N LYS A 33 12.44 0.50 -4.56
CA LYS A 33 13.45 -0.39 -5.18
C LYS A 33 13.01 -0.92 -6.54
N SER A 34 11.71 -0.89 -6.84
CA SER A 34 11.16 -1.40 -8.09
C SER A 34 11.36 -0.39 -9.22
N ASN A 35 11.52 -0.90 -10.44
CA ASN A 35 11.57 -0.07 -11.66
C ASN A 35 10.16 0.17 -12.26
N GLU A 36 9.13 -0.36 -11.62
CA GLU A 36 7.73 -0.26 -12.05
C GLU A 36 7.23 1.17 -11.90
N THR A 37 6.66 1.72 -12.98
CA THR A 37 6.10 3.07 -12.97
C THR A 37 4.60 2.99 -12.72
N ILE A 38 4.15 3.54 -11.60
CA ILE A 38 2.72 3.71 -11.32
C ILE A 38 2.29 5.08 -11.83
N GLU A 39 1.21 5.15 -12.61
CA GLU A 39 0.76 6.36 -13.32
C GLU A 39 0.41 7.55 -12.41
N ASP A 40 0.31 7.35 -11.10
CA ASP A 40 0.18 8.42 -10.11
C ASP A 40 1.49 8.59 -9.35
N LYS A 41 2.40 9.42 -9.89
CA LYS A 41 3.63 9.76 -9.15
C LYS A 41 3.27 10.58 -7.91
N PRO A 42 3.61 10.12 -6.70
CA PRO A 42 3.42 10.93 -5.51
C PRO A 42 4.32 12.17 -5.57
N ASN A 43 3.90 13.24 -4.87
CA ASN A 43 4.70 14.45 -4.69
C ASN A 43 6.01 14.20 -3.91
N GLU A 44 6.13 13.03 -3.30
CA GLU A 44 7.26 12.58 -2.48
C GLU A 44 7.72 11.22 -3.00
N THR A 45 8.98 10.86 -2.75
CA THR A 45 9.47 9.51 -3.07
C THR A 45 8.82 8.48 -2.15
N TYR A 46 8.65 7.24 -2.62
CA TYR A 46 8.13 6.15 -1.78
C TYR A 46 8.98 5.91 -0.53
N LEU A 47 10.29 6.17 -0.60
CA LEU A 47 11.20 6.05 0.53
C LEU A 47 10.92 7.12 1.60
N GLN A 48 10.68 8.37 1.19
CA GLN A 48 10.25 9.44 2.10
C GLN A 48 8.90 9.14 2.74
N MET A 49 7.93 8.64 1.95
CA MET A 49 6.64 8.22 2.50
C MET A 49 6.78 7.12 3.56
N ALA A 50 7.75 6.20 3.42
CA ALA A 50 7.99 5.15 4.40
C ALA A 50 8.59 5.69 5.72
N GLU A 51 9.47 6.69 5.62
CA GLU A 51 10.13 7.32 6.76
C GLU A 51 9.17 8.21 7.57
N THR A 52 8.27 8.92 6.90
CA THR A 52 7.31 9.85 7.53
C THR A 52 5.93 9.26 7.73
N LEU A 53 5.74 7.96 7.43
CA LEU A 53 4.44 7.29 7.46
C LEU A 53 3.70 7.49 8.79
N THR A 54 2.48 8.03 8.69
CA THR A 54 1.52 8.13 9.79
C THR A 54 0.30 7.25 9.56
N PRO A 55 -0.51 6.96 10.58
CA PRO A 55 -1.79 6.26 10.41
C PRO A 55 -2.71 6.89 9.35
N GLN A 56 -2.69 8.21 9.19
CA GLN A 56 -3.49 8.94 8.21
C GLN A 56 -3.10 8.65 6.76
N ASP A 57 -1.88 8.14 6.55
CA ASP A 57 -1.37 7.79 5.22
C ASP A 57 -1.76 6.37 4.79
N VAL A 58 -2.22 5.52 5.73
CA VAL A 58 -2.58 4.11 5.45
C VAL A 58 -3.60 3.98 4.32
N PRO A 59 -4.71 4.75 4.25
CA PRO A 59 -5.65 4.68 3.13
C PRO A 59 -4.96 4.90 1.78
N LYS A 60 -4.07 5.88 1.69
CA LYS A 60 -3.32 6.18 0.46
C LYS A 60 -2.37 5.04 0.06
N VAL A 61 -1.70 4.41 1.03
CA VAL A 61 -0.83 3.25 0.75
C VAL A 61 -1.67 2.03 0.33
N LEU A 62 -2.85 1.84 0.91
CA LEU A 62 -3.80 0.80 0.50
C LEU A 62 -4.26 1.00 -0.95
N GLU A 63 -4.57 2.23 -1.37
CA GLU A 63 -4.93 2.51 -2.77
C GLU A 63 -3.80 2.12 -3.74
N LEU A 64 -2.56 2.43 -3.40
CA LEU A 64 -1.39 1.98 -4.17
C LEU A 64 -1.32 0.45 -4.23
N ALA A 65 -1.63 -0.24 -3.12
CA ALA A 65 -1.58 -1.69 -3.02
C ALA A 65 -2.63 -2.35 -3.91
N LEU A 66 -3.84 -1.80 -3.91
CA LEU A 66 -4.92 -2.27 -4.78
C LEU A 66 -4.55 -2.10 -6.25
N LYS A 67 -4.02 -0.92 -6.63
CA LYS A 67 -3.52 -0.67 -7.99
C LYS A 67 -2.43 -1.66 -8.39
N ILE A 68 -1.47 -1.94 -7.52
CA ILE A 68 -0.41 -2.93 -7.77
C ILE A 68 -0.96 -4.33 -7.94
N ARG A 69 -1.89 -4.74 -7.07
CA ARG A 69 -2.47 -6.09 -7.11
C ARG A 69 -3.28 -6.31 -8.39
N GLU A 70 -4.00 -5.29 -8.82
CA GLU A 70 -4.95 -5.36 -9.94
C GLU A 70 -4.34 -4.98 -11.29
N SER A 71 -3.19 -4.29 -11.29
CA SER A 71 -2.48 -3.95 -12.52
C SER A 71 -1.96 -5.19 -13.23
N GLY A 72 -2.31 -5.30 -14.52
CA GLY A 72 -1.72 -6.27 -15.44
C GLY A 72 -0.32 -5.87 -15.93
N ASP A 73 0.04 -4.59 -15.82
CA ASP A 73 1.30 -4.03 -16.33
C ASP A 73 2.45 -4.17 -15.32
N ILE A 74 2.13 -4.12 -14.03
CA ILE A 74 3.11 -4.40 -12.97
C ILE A 74 3.32 -5.91 -12.94
N THR A 75 4.56 -6.35 -13.15
CA THR A 75 4.92 -7.78 -13.21
C THR A 75 5.84 -8.22 -12.09
N ASP A 76 6.41 -7.27 -11.35
CA ASP A 76 7.25 -7.51 -10.18
C ASP A 76 6.52 -8.38 -9.12
N PRO A 77 6.94 -9.64 -8.95
CA PRO A 77 6.24 -10.58 -8.07
C PRO A 77 6.39 -10.19 -6.60
N ASP A 78 7.54 -9.64 -6.19
CA ASP A 78 7.77 -9.24 -4.81
C ASP A 78 6.90 -8.03 -4.44
N LEU A 79 6.73 -7.11 -5.40
CA LEU A 79 5.84 -5.97 -5.23
C LEU A 79 4.37 -6.39 -5.11
N LYS A 80 3.91 -7.34 -5.94
CA LYS A 80 2.56 -7.92 -5.82
C LYS A 80 2.34 -8.66 -4.50
N ILE A 81 3.37 -9.36 -4.02
CA ILE A 81 3.33 -10.02 -2.71
C ILE A 81 3.25 -8.99 -1.58
N ALA A 82 4.03 -7.92 -1.63
CA ALA A 82 4.00 -6.85 -0.63
C ALA A 82 2.62 -6.18 -0.57
N ALA A 83 2.03 -5.84 -1.71
CA ALA A 83 0.68 -5.30 -1.80
C ALA A 83 -0.37 -6.27 -1.21
N SER A 84 -0.28 -7.56 -1.55
CA SER A 84 -1.20 -8.58 -1.03
C SER A 84 -1.08 -8.76 0.49
N LYS A 85 0.14 -8.66 1.04
CA LYS A 85 0.38 -8.70 2.49
C LYS A 85 -0.25 -7.52 3.20
N LEU A 86 -0.10 -6.30 2.67
CA LEU A 86 -0.74 -5.11 3.24
C LEU A 86 -2.25 -5.24 3.27
N ILE A 87 -2.86 -5.62 2.14
CA ILE A 87 -4.31 -5.80 2.03
C ILE A 87 -4.80 -6.80 3.08
N ARG A 88 -4.11 -7.93 3.22
CA ARG A 88 -4.48 -8.95 4.21
C ARG A 88 -4.28 -8.49 5.66
N ALA A 89 -3.25 -7.68 5.94
CA ALA A 89 -3.04 -7.11 7.27
C ALA A 89 -4.23 -6.22 7.67
N ILE A 90 -4.74 -5.40 6.74
CA ILE A 90 -5.91 -4.54 6.96
C ILE A 90 -7.20 -5.38 7.07
N GLU A 91 -7.34 -6.46 6.31
CA GLU A 91 -8.48 -7.38 6.45
C GLU A 91 -8.57 -7.98 7.86
N MET A 92 -7.43 -8.30 8.47
CA MET A 92 -7.31 -8.98 9.76
C MET A 92 -7.25 -8.03 10.96
N SER A 93 -7.14 -6.71 10.74
CA SER A 93 -7.25 -5.68 11.77
C SER A 93 -8.71 -5.26 11.99
#